data_AF-A0A2H6A0P5-F1
#
_entry.id   AF-A0A2H6A0P5-F1
#
_cell.length_a   1.000
_cell.length_b   1.000
_cell.length_c   1.000
_cell.angle_alpha   90.00
_cell.angle_beta   90.00
_cell.angle_gamma   90.00
#
_symmetry.space_group_name_H-M   'P 1'
#
loop_
_entity.id
_entity.type
_entity.pdbx_description
1 polymer ?
#
loop_
_entity_poly.entity_id
_entity_poly.type
_entity_poly.pdbx_seq_one_letter_code
_entity_poly.pdbx_strand_id
1 'polypeptide(L)'
;MIARQGRSPTPPGDPSNRLPETAALPEQGRLLAIDPGEKRIGLAVSDPAQTVAQPLATLTRRAGRRFPLRRLREHIEAQEVVGVVIGLPLDPSGEEGQKARAAREIGEEIRRHTGLAVAYLDERMTTAQALKVARAIEAKPRRHPERVDRMAAAILLQNFLDSRRSQRL
;
A
#
# COMPACT_ATOMS: atom_id res chain seq x y z
N MET A 1 15.18 52.99 -7.09
CA MET A 1 13.92 52.23 -6.90
C MET A 1 13.76 51.29 -8.09
N ILE A 2 13.85 49.98 -7.88
CA ILE A 2 13.57 48.99 -8.94
C ILE A 2 12.53 48.04 -8.36
N ALA A 3 11.33 48.12 -8.93
CA ALA A 3 10.13 47.46 -8.44
C ALA A 3 10.08 45.97 -8.82
N ARG A 4 9.41 45.22 -7.96
CA ARG A 4 9.26 43.76 -7.91
C ARG A 4 8.61 43.19 -9.17
N GLN A 5 9.17 42.11 -9.71
CA GLN A 5 8.49 41.27 -10.71
C GLN A 5 7.42 40.41 -10.00
N GLY A 6 6.16 40.64 -10.38
CA GLY A 6 5.04 39.78 -10.02
C GLY A 6 5.08 38.47 -10.81
N ARG A 7 4.97 37.35 -10.12
CA ARG A 7 4.73 36.03 -10.73
C ARG A 7 3.24 35.94 -11.09
N SER A 8 2.96 35.60 -12.35
CA SER A 8 1.62 35.31 -12.85
C SER A 8 0.99 34.12 -12.09
N PRO A 9 -0.34 34.10 -11.87
CA PRO A 9 -1.00 32.99 -11.21
C PRO A 9 -1.11 31.79 -12.17
N THR A 10 -0.70 30.62 -11.70
CA THR A 10 -0.95 29.33 -12.35
C THR A 10 -2.45 29.08 -12.44
N PRO A 11 -3.01 28.61 -13.58
CA PRO A 11 -4.44 28.31 -13.67
C PRO A 11 -4.82 27.15 -12.74
N PRO A 12 -6.07 27.12 -12.22
CA PRO A 12 -6.53 26.02 -11.38
C PRO A 12 -6.63 24.74 -12.22
N GLY A 13 -5.84 23.74 -11.87
CA GLY A 13 -5.92 22.39 -12.46
C GLY A 13 -7.26 21.72 -12.15
N ASP A 14 -7.68 20.87 -13.09
CA ASP A 14 -8.92 20.08 -13.08
C ASP A 14 -9.13 19.34 -11.73
N PRO A 15 -10.28 19.52 -11.05
CA PRO A 15 -10.56 18.85 -9.78
C PRO A 15 -10.77 17.34 -9.89
N SER A 16 -10.93 16.78 -11.09
CA SER A 16 -11.20 15.34 -11.29
C SER A 16 -9.97 14.43 -11.16
N ASN A 17 -8.76 14.98 -11.02
CA ASN A 17 -7.52 14.22 -10.86
C ASN A 17 -6.84 14.36 -9.47
N ARG A 18 -7.55 14.85 -8.45
CA ARG A 18 -7.00 14.90 -7.08
C ARG A 18 -7.22 13.58 -6.36
N LEU A 19 -6.21 12.72 -6.41
CA LEU A 19 -6.06 11.65 -5.42
C LEU A 19 -5.93 12.29 -4.02
N PRO A 20 -6.59 11.72 -3.00
CA PRO A 20 -6.61 12.29 -1.65
C PRO A 20 -5.21 12.29 -1.02
N GLU A 21 -4.92 13.34 -0.24
CA GLU A 21 -3.67 13.61 0.48
C GLU A 21 -2.88 12.35 0.88
N THR A 22 -1.93 11.99 0.05
CA THR A 22 -0.88 11.03 0.41
C THR A 22 0.13 11.83 1.20
N ALA A 23 0.34 11.52 2.49
CA ALA A 23 1.57 11.95 3.14
C ALA A 23 2.73 11.47 2.24
N ALA A 24 3.46 12.40 1.61
CA ALA A 24 4.35 12.07 0.52
C ALA A 24 5.36 11.01 0.98
N LEU A 25 5.21 9.78 0.47
CA LEU A 25 6.11 8.68 0.82
C LEU A 25 7.53 9.07 0.40
N PRO A 26 8.57 8.64 1.15
CA PRO A 26 9.95 8.89 0.75
C PRO A 26 10.25 8.39 -0.67
N GLU A 27 11.15 9.09 -1.36
CA GLU A 27 11.51 8.75 -2.75
C GLU A 27 12.53 7.60 -2.86
N GLN A 28 13.25 7.30 -1.79
CA GLN A 28 14.16 6.17 -1.64
C GLN A 28 13.95 5.49 -0.27
N GLY A 29 14.51 4.31 -0.10
CA GLY A 29 14.31 3.45 1.06
C GLY A 29 13.18 2.45 0.84
N ARG A 30 13.13 1.40 1.67
CA ARG A 30 12.18 0.30 1.49
C ARG A 30 10.76 0.70 1.90
N LEU A 31 9.81 0.44 1.02
CA LEU A 31 8.38 0.53 1.33
C LEU A 31 7.85 -0.85 1.73
N LEU A 32 6.90 -0.86 2.66
CA LEU A 32 6.17 -2.07 3.05
C LEU A 32 4.72 -1.98 2.56
N ALA A 33 4.25 -2.99 1.83
CA ALA A 33 2.83 -3.13 1.51
C ALA A 33 2.11 -4.01 2.52
N ILE A 34 0.85 -3.65 2.78
CA ILE A 34 -0.11 -4.38 3.61
C ILE A 34 -1.36 -4.62 2.78
N ASP A 35 -1.71 -5.89 2.57
CA ASP A 35 -2.98 -6.32 1.98
C ASP A 35 -3.89 -6.87 3.11
N PRO A 36 -4.83 -6.06 3.63
CA PRO A 36 -5.61 -6.41 4.81
C PRO A 36 -6.78 -7.35 4.49
N GLY A 37 -6.55 -8.67 4.62
CA GLY A 37 -7.61 -9.67 4.66
C GLY A 37 -8.26 -9.82 6.04
N GLU A 38 -9.45 -10.44 6.09
CA GLU A 38 -10.21 -10.62 7.34
C GLU A 38 -9.48 -11.48 8.39
N LYS A 39 -8.78 -12.53 7.93
CA LYS A 39 -8.09 -13.52 8.79
C LYS A 39 -6.58 -13.47 8.64
N ARG A 40 -6.08 -13.01 7.50
CA ARG A 40 -4.66 -13.01 7.14
C ARG A 40 -4.34 -11.70 6.45
N ILE A 41 -3.16 -11.20 6.72
CA ILE A 41 -2.66 -9.93 6.22
C ILE A 41 -1.39 -10.24 5.46
N GLY A 42 -1.42 -10.06 4.15
CA GLY A 42 -0.24 -10.22 3.30
C GLY A 42 0.70 -9.04 3.49
N LEU A 43 2.00 -9.32 3.60
CA LEU A 43 3.06 -8.32 3.63
C LEU A 43 4.02 -8.52 2.47
N ALA A 44 4.44 -7.42 1.86
CA ALA A 44 5.51 -7.38 0.87
C ALA A 44 6.40 -6.16 1.09
N VAL A 45 7.64 -6.21 0.61
CA VAL A 45 8.62 -5.15 0.77
C VAL A 45 9.25 -4.80 -0.57
N SER A 46 9.56 -3.52 -0.80
CA SER A 46 10.33 -3.09 -1.96
C SER A 46 11.83 -3.23 -1.71
N ASP A 47 12.62 -3.19 -2.78
CA ASP A 47 14.02 -2.80 -2.69
C ASP A 47 14.18 -1.29 -2.32
N PRO A 48 15.35 -0.85 -1.85
CA PRO A 48 15.56 0.55 -1.46
C PRO A 48 15.41 1.57 -2.60
N ALA A 49 15.62 1.14 -3.86
CA ALA A 49 15.40 1.98 -5.03
C ALA A 49 13.92 2.01 -5.47
N GLN A 50 13.02 1.34 -4.73
CA GLN A 50 11.57 1.33 -4.98
C GLN A 50 11.24 0.91 -6.42
N THR A 51 11.90 -0.15 -6.91
CA THR A 51 11.76 -0.69 -8.27
C THR A 51 11.09 -2.04 -8.31
N VAL A 52 11.38 -2.92 -7.35
CA VAL A 52 10.86 -4.29 -7.32
C VAL A 52 10.25 -4.59 -5.96
N ALA A 53 9.04 -5.14 -5.96
CA ALA A 53 8.38 -5.67 -4.78
C ALA A 53 8.65 -7.18 -4.60
N GLN A 54 8.80 -7.62 -3.35
CA GLN A 54 9.01 -9.02 -2.99
C GLN A 54 8.06 -9.44 -1.86
N PRO A 55 7.47 -10.66 -1.91
CA PRO A 55 6.68 -11.19 -0.82
C PRO A 55 7.52 -11.31 0.46
N LEU A 56 7.00 -10.84 1.60
CA LEU A 56 7.72 -10.84 2.88
C LEU A 56 7.15 -11.89 3.83
N ALA A 57 5.93 -11.69 4.30
CA ALA A 57 5.32 -12.50 5.35
C ALA A 57 3.79 -12.44 5.28
N THR A 58 3.14 -13.27 6.08
CA THR A 58 1.69 -13.22 6.28
C THR A 58 1.41 -13.20 7.78
N LEU A 59 0.72 -12.17 8.25
CA LEU A 59 0.30 -12.06 9.64
C LEU A 59 -1.10 -12.65 9.81
N THR A 60 -1.33 -13.40 10.89
CA THR A 60 -2.66 -13.93 11.20
C THR A 60 -3.41 -12.97 12.12
N ARG A 61 -4.61 -12.56 11.69
CA ARG A 61 -5.56 -11.81 12.51
C ARG A 61 -6.56 -12.77 13.14
N ARG A 62 -6.51 -12.90 14.47
CA ARG A 62 -7.48 -13.70 15.22
C ARG A 62 -8.84 -13.00 15.23
N ALA A 63 -9.92 -13.77 15.09
CA ALA A 63 -11.28 -13.23 15.12
C ALA A 63 -11.53 -12.43 16.41
N GLY A 64 -12.18 -11.27 16.29
CA GLY A 64 -12.46 -10.37 17.41
C GLY A 64 -11.22 -9.69 18.02
N ARG A 65 -10.04 -9.81 17.41
CA ARG A 65 -8.81 -9.17 17.89
C ARG A 65 -8.38 -8.01 17.00
N ARG A 66 -7.67 -7.06 17.62
CA ARG A 66 -7.06 -5.91 16.94
C ARG A 66 -5.99 -6.37 15.94
N PHE A 67 -5.64 -5.46 15.03
CA PHE A 67 -4.55 -5.63 14.08
C PHE A 67 -3.24 -5.99 14.82
N PRO A 68 -2.43 -6.95 14.32
CA PRO A 68 -1.23 -7.45 15.01
C PRO A 68 -0.03 -6.48 14.90
N LEU A 69 -0.22 -5.24 15.36
CA LEU A 69 0.74 -4.14 15.19
C LEU A 69 2.15 -4.44 15.72
N ARG A 70 2.26 -5.18 16.83
CA ARG A 70 3.57 -5.58 17.38
C ARG A 70 4.38 -6.42 16.39
N ARG A 71 3.74 -7.39 15.73
CA ARG A 71 4.40 -8.24 14.72
C ARG A 71 4.72 -7.45 13.45
N LEU A 72 3.85 -6.51 13.07
CA LEU A 72 4.16 -5.60 11.96
C LEU A 72 5.42 -4.77 12.26
N ARG A 73 5.55 -4.24 13.49
CA ARG A 73 6.72 -3.46 13.90
C ARG A 73 8.03 -4.23 13.82
N GLU A 74 8.02 -5.51 14.20
CA GLU A 74 9.19 -6.40 14.05
C GLU A 74 9.67 -6.43 12.59
N HIS A 75 8.74 -6.47 11.61
CA HIS A 75 9.10 -6.41 10.19
C HIS A 75 9.54 -5.02 9.72
N ILE A 76 8.88 -3.96 10.20
CA ILE A 76 9.24 -2.57 9.88
C ILE A 76 10.68 -2.29 10.32
N GLU A 77 11.04 -2.69 11.54
CA GLU A 77 12.37 -2.49 12.11
C GLU A 77 13.40 -3.37 11.39
N ALA A 78 13.11 -4.67 11.18
CA ALA A 78 14.03 -5.59 10.54
C ALA A 78 14.31 -5.29 9.05
N GLN A 79 13.41 -4.57 8.38
CA GLN A 79 13.56 -4.19 6.96
C GLN A 79 13.87 -2.69 6.79
N GLU A 80 14.07 -1.93 7.87
CA GLU A 80 14.34 -0.49 7.82
C GLU A 80 13.32 0.26 6.93
N VAL A 81 12.04 -0.06 7.12
CA VAL A 81 10.95 0.46 6.29
C VAL A 81 10.79 1.96 6.51
N VAL A 82 10.73 2.72 5.41
CA VAL A 82 10.61 4.18 5.44
C VAL A 82 9.19 4.69 5.14
N GLY A 83 8.29 3.80 4.72
CA GLY A 83 6.91 4.14 4.42
C GLY A 83 6.05 2.92 4.14
N VAL A 84 4.74 3.07 4.27
CA VAL A 84 3.78 1.97 4.17
C VAL A 84 2.75 2.25 3.08
N VAL A 85 2.40 1.21 2.31
CA VAL A 85 1.30 1.22 1.34
C VAL A 85 0.24 0.23 1.80
N ILE A 86 -1.02 0.63 1.85
CA ILE A 86 -2.12 -0.23 2.29
C ILE A 86 -3.12 -0.41 1.15
N GLY A 87 -3.53 -1.65 0.89
CA GLY A 87 -4.65 -1.94 0.01
C GLY A 87 -5.96 -1.36 0.52
N LEU A 88 -6.68 -0.69 -0.37
CA LEU A 88 -7.97 -0.09 -0.10
C LEU A 88 -9.04 -0.81 -0.94
N PRO A 89 -9.84 -1.70 -0.33
CA PRO A 89 -10.88 -2.45 -1.03
C PRO A 89 -12.11 -1.57 -1.23
N LEU A 90 -12.06 -0.72 -2.25
CA LEU A 90 -13.20 0.08 -2.70
C LEU A 90 -14.22 -0.80 -3.40
N ASP A 91 -15.49 -0.38 -3.35
CA ASP A 91 -16.55 -1.06 -4.09
C ASP A 91 -16.46 -0.78 -5.61
N PRO A 92 -17.27 -1.46 -6.46
CA PRO A 92 -17.24 -1.22 -7.90
C PRO A 92 -17.51 0.24 -8.31
N SER A 93 -18.29 0.99 -7.53
CA SER A 93 -18.51 2.43 -7.73
C SER A 93 -17.33 3.31 -7.31
N GLY A 94 -16.40 2.79 -6.51
CA GLY A 94 -15.26 3.53 -5.96
C GLY A 94 -15.51 4.09 -4.56
N GLU A 95 -16.62 3.73 -3.93
CA GLU A 95 -16.99 4.20 -2.60
C GLU A 95 -16.37 3.33 -1.50
N GLU A 96 -16.13 3.96 -0.34
CA GLU A 96 -15.54 3.28 0.81
C GLU A 96 -16.59 2.47 1.61
N GLY A 97 -16.48 1.15 1.52
CA GLY A 97 -17.21 0.22 2.38
C GLY A 97 -16.60 0.04 3.78
N GLN A 98 -17.15 -0.88 4.56
CA GLN A 98 -16.64 -1.23 5.90
C GLN A 98 -15.18 -1.69 5.87
N LYS A 99 -14.78 -2.42 4.82
CA LYS A 99 -13.40 -2.93 4.66
C LYS A 99 -12.40 -1.79 4.39
N ALA A 100 -12.77 -0.82 3.55
CA ALA A 100 -11.94 0.36 3.29
C ALA A 100 -11.74 1.20 4.55
N ARG A 101 -12.82 1.42 5.34
CA ARG A 101 -12.72 2.09 6.64
C ARG A 101 -11.80 1.36 7.62
N ALA A 102 -11.90 0.03 7.70
CA ALA A 102 -11.00 -0.77 8.54
C ALA A 102 -9.52 -0.67 8.08
N ALA A 103 -9.26 -0.61 6.77
CA ALA A 103 -7.92 -0.38 6.23
C ALA A 103 -7.39 1.02 6.61
N ARG A 104 -8.25 2.05 6.58
CA ARG A 104 -7.92 3.41 7.03
C ARG A 104 -7.57 3.44 8.52
N GLU A 105 -8.35 2.78 9.36
CA GLU A 105 -8.07 2.65 10.80
C GLU A 105 -6.70 2.00 11.06
N ILE A 106 -6.35 0.95 10.30
CA ILE A 106 -5.02 0.32 10.38
C ILE A 106 -3.93 1.33 10.01
N GLY A 107 -4.11 2.10 8.94
CA GLY A 107 -3.12 3.11 8.53
C GLY A 107 -2.94 4.21 9.57
N GLU A 108 -4.02 4.65 10.21
CA GLU A 108 -3.97 5.60 11.33
C GLU A 108 -3.26 5.02 12.56
N GLU A 109 -3.50 3.75 12.89
CA GLU A 109 -2.74 3.06 13.95
C GLU A 109 -1.24 2.99 13.61
N ILE A 110 -0.88 2.68 12.37
CA ILE A 110 0.52 2.62 11.94
C ILE A 110 1.18 3.99 12.05
N ARG A 111 0.55 5.05 11.53
CA ARG A 111 1.05 6.43 11.65
C ARG A 111 1.33 6.80 13.10
N ARG A 112 0.36 6.58 13.99
CA ARG A 112 0.50 6.93 15.42
C ARG A 112 1.63 6.20 16.13
N HIS A 113 1.88 4.94 15.81
CA HIS A 113 2.85 4.12 16.55
C HIS A 113 4.23 4.05 15.92
N THR A 114 4.37 4.43 14.65
CA THR A 114 5.64 4.31 13.91
C THR A 114 6.14 5.64 13.37
N GLY A 115 5.26 6.65 13.23
CA GLY A 115 5.59 7.91 12.56
C GLY A 115 5.76 7.79 11.04
N LEU A 116 5.61 6.60 10.47
CA LEU A 116 5.79 6.38 9.04
C LEU A 116 4.65 7.00 8.23
N ALA A 117 5.00 7.56 7.07
CA ALA A 117 4.02 7.94 6.07
C ALA A 117 3.28 6.69 5.56
N VAL A 118 1.97 6.85 5.37
CA VAL A 118 1.10 5.78 4.87
C VAL A 118 0.39 6.29 3.61
N ALA A 119 0.47 5.51 2.54
CA ALA A 119 -0.32 5.69 1.32
C ALA A 119 -1.35 4.56 1.18
N TYR A 120 -2.38 4.81 0.38
CA TYR A 120 -3.44 3.84 0.10
C TYR A 120 -3.52 3.63 -1.40
N LEU A 121 -3.66 2.37 -1.81
CA LEU A 121 -3.85 2.00 -3.21
C LEU A 121 -5.22 1.35 -3.39
N ASP A 122 -6.01 1.87 -4.33
CA ASP A 122 -7.26 1.24 -4.74
C ASP A 122 -6.96 -0.16 -5.31
N GLU A 123 -7.44 -1.18 -4.63
CA GLU A 123 -7.19 -2.58 -5.02
C GLU A 123 -7.78 -2.94 -6.38
N ARG A 124 -8.77 -2.19 -6.87
CA ARG A 124 -9.35 -2.36 -8.22
C ARG A 124 -8.33 -2.09 -9.32
N MET A 125 -7.25 -1.37 -9.02
CA MET A 125 -6.13 -1.16 -9.95
C MET A 125 -5.31 -2.44 -10.18
N THR A 126 -5.55 -3.50 -9.39
CA THR A 126 -4.91 -4.81 -9.60
C THR A 126 -5.74 -5.66 -10.56
N THR A 127 -5.11 -6.20 -11.60
CA THR A 127 -5.83 -7.02 -12.58
C THR A 127 -6.20 -8.41 -12.02
N ALA A 128 -7.39 -8.90 -12.38
CA ALA A 128 -7.81 -10.26 -12.04
C ALA A 128 -6.83 -11.32 -12.55
N GLN A 129 -6.16 -11.06 -13.68
CA GLN A 129 -5.13 -11.93 -14.24
C GLN A 129 -3.88 -12.00 -13.34
N ALA A 130 -3.42 -10.87 -12.79
CA ALA A 130 -2.28 -10.86 -11.87
C ALA A 130 -2.58 -11.69 -10.61
N LEU A 131 -3.77 -11.53 -10.03
CA LEU A 131 -4.21 -12.32 -8.87
C LEU A 131 -4.37 -13.81 -9.21
N LYS A 132 -4.81 -14.13 -10.42
CA LYS A 132 -4.90 -15.52 -10.91
C LYS A 132 -3.51 -16.14 -11.05
N VAL A 133 -2.54 -15.40 -11.58
CA VAL A 133 -1.14 -15.84 -11.70
C VAL A 133 -0.53 -16.08 -10.32
N ALA A 134 -0.72 -15.19 -9.35
CA ALA A 134 -0.26 -15.39 -7.98
C ALA A 134 -0.74 -16.72 -7.38
N ARG A 135 -2.01 -17.07 -7.62
CA ARG A 135 -2.58 -18.35 -7.18
C ARG A 135 -2.06 -19.55 -7.94
N ALA A 136 -1.79 -19.39 -9.24
CA ALA A 136 -1.29 -20.46 -10.10
C ALA A 136 0.19 -20.81 -9.85
N ILE A 137 1.00 -19.84 -9.43
CA ILE A 137 2.41 -20.04 -9.03
C ILE A 137 2.49 -20.94 -7.78
N GLU A 138 1.52 -20.85 -6.87
CA GLU A 138 1.50 -21.69 -5.69
C GLU A 138 0.92 -23.08 -6.03
N ALA A 139 1.76 -24.10 -5.94
CA ALA A 139 1.39 -25.48 -6.30
C ALA A 139 0.23 -26.03 -5.45
N LYS A 140 0.09 -25.58 -4.19
CA LYS A 140 -0.97 -26.05 -3.28
C LYS A 140 -1.64 -24.88 -2.56
N PRO A 141 -2.41 -24.02 -3.26
CA PRO A 141 -2.88 -22.75 -2.71
C PRO A 141 -3.93 -22.94 -1.60
N ARG A 142 -4.63 -24.08 -1.58
CA ARG A 142 -5.55 -24.45 -0.49
C ARG A 142 -4.80 -24.90 0.77
N ARG A 143 -3.61 -25.47 0.64
CA ARG A 143 -2.76 -25.90 1.77
C ARG A 143 -1.82 -24.80 2.25
N HIS A 144 -1.44 -23.88 1.36
CA HIS A 144 -0.54 -22.76 1.64
C HIS A 144 -1.16 -21.41 1.30
N PRO A 145 -2.35 -21.08 1.85
CA PRO A 145 -3.01 -19.83 1.52
C PRO A 145 -2.20 -18.60 1.97
N GLU A 146 -1.35 -18.74 2.99
CA GLU A 146 -0.42 -17.69 3.43
C GLU A 146 0.55 -17.26 2.33
N ARG A 147 0.94 -18.18 1.43
CA ARG A 147 1.85 -17.86 0.33
C ARG A 147 1.16 -17.03 -0.75
N VAL A 148 -0.13 -17.28 -0.96
CA VAL A 148 -0.97 -16.50 -1.87
C VAL A 148 -1.14 -15.08 -1.33
N ASP A 149 -1.38 -14.91 -0.03
CA ASP A 149 -1.60 -13.58 0.57
C ASP A 149 -0.35 -12.68 0.43
N ARG A 150 0.85 -13.19 0.76
CA ARG A 150 2.09 -12.41 0.59
C ARG A 150 2.40 -12.10 -0.88
N MET A 151 1.96 -12.95 -1.82
CA MET A 151 2.11 -12.69 -3.25
C MET A 151 1.13 -11.60 -3.73
N ALA A 152 -0.10 -11.60 -3.22
CA ALA A 152 -1.07 -10.54 -3.48
C ALA A 152 -0.55 -9.18 -3.00
N ALA A 153 0.03 -9.13 -1.79
CA ALA A 153 0.68 -7.93 -1.27
C ALA A 153 1.86 -7.47 -2.16
N ALA A 154 2.63 -8.40 -2.74
CA ALA A 154 3.74 -8.05 -3.64
C ALA A 154 3.25 -7.45 -4.96
N ILE A 155 2.17 -8.00 -5.54
CA ILE A 155 1.52 -7.44 -6.73
C ILE A 155 0.98 -6.04 -6.43
N LEU A 156 0.32 -5.87 -5.28
CA LEU A 156 -0.20 -4.58 -4.84
C LEU A 156 0.92 -3.53 -4.76
N LEU A 157 2.04 -3.89 -4.12
CA LEU A 157 3.19 -3.00 -4.02
C LEU A 157 3.80 -2.70 -5.39
N GLN A 158 3.94 -3.71 -6.26
CA GLN A 158 4.50 -3.51 -7.59
C GLN A 158 3.64 -2.53 -8.40
N ASN A 159 2.30 -2.69 -8.38
CA ASN A 159 1.38 -1.77 -9.04
C ASN A 159 1.52 -0.33 -8.51
N PHE A 160 1.74 -0.17 -7.20
CA PHE A 160 2.00 1.13 -6.61
C PHE A 160 3.31 1.75 -7.14
N LEU A 161 4.40 0.96 -7.16
CA LEU A 161 5.71 1.40 -7.63
C LEU A 161 5.69 1.80 -9.12
N ASP A 162 5.02 1.00 -9.96
CA ASP A 162 4.91 1.22 -11.39
C ASP A 162 4.06 2.46 -11.73
N SER A 163 2.95 2.66 -11.00
CA SER A 163 2.11 3.85 -11.11
C SER A 163 2.90 5.12 -10.73
N ARG A 164 3.63 5.07 -9.60
CA ARG A 164 4.46 6.18 -9.14
C ARG A 164 5.59 6.52 -10.11
N ARG A 165 6.17 5.52 -10.77
CA ARG A 165 7.20 5.71 -11.81
C ARG A 165 6.62 6.40 -13.05
N SER A 166 5.46 5.96 -13.51
CA SER A 166 4.79 6.54 -14.68
C SER A 166 4.40 8.00 -14.49
N GLN A 167 4.13 8.44 -13.26
CA GLN A 167 3.82 9.83 -12.94
C GLN A 167 5.04 10.76 -12.84
N ARG A 168 6.26 10.19 -12.79
CA ARG A 168 7.52 10.94 -12.77
C ARG A 168 8.10 11.20 -14.16
N LEU A 169 7.57 10.52 -15.18
CA LEU A 169 7.93 10.66 -16.59
C LEU A 169 6.99 11.66 -17.28
#